data_AF-A0A918PL02-F1
#
_entry.id   AF-A0A918PL02-F1
#
_cell.length_a   1.000
_cell.length_b   1.000
_cell.length_c   1.000
_cell.angle_alpha   90.00
_cell.angle_beta   90.00
_cell.angle_gamma   90.00
#
_symmetry.space_group_name_H-M   'P 1'
#
loop_
_entity.id
_entity.type
_entity.pdbx_description
1 polymer ?
#
loop_
_entity_poly.entity_id
_entity_poly.type
_entity_poly.pdbx_seq_one_letter_code
_entity_poly.pdbx_strand_id
1 'polypeptide(L)'
;MAGRRVASLAMSTNASPASSAPSADPLAVLASLPGVAESVDSVRKATDRVYGHRVMRRRSGEVTAEAALRGARGSAALSGADWALEEVRRRTDFSGDPESRTVGAALRLTAEAGQLLSVWRQSPLRVLARLHLVAAGGVGDDETVGRPRLAGEPVREPLIEAALPDAEEVGGRLEGLAGLIVAGSSAPAPVIAAVVHGELLALRPFGSHNGLVARAAERIVLIGGGLDPKAICPAEVGHAEQGRAAYVAALDGYLSGTPEGVAAWIAHCGRAAELGVRESVAVCEALQRGAA
;
A
#
# COMPACT_ATOMS: atom_id res chain seq x y z
N MET A 1 -1.31 -5.97 -78.87
CA MET A 1 -1.43 -7.38 -78.44
C MET A 1 -1.87 -7.35 -76.98
N ALA A 2 -3.13 -7.67 -76.66
CA ALA A 2 -3.60 -9.02 -76.29
C ALA A 2 -2.77 -9.59 -75.13
N GLY A 3 -3.26 -9.95 -73.95
CA GLY A 3 -4.60 -10.19 -73.41
C GLY A 3 -4.49 -11.29 -72.32
N ARG A 4 -5.47 -11.35 -71.40
CA ARG A 4 -5.79 -12.42 -70.41
C ARG A 4 -5.13 -12.44 -69.01
N ARG A 5 -5.87 -11.83 -68.06
CA ARG A 5 -6.56 -12.42 -66.88
C ARG A 5 -6.14 -13.79 -66.29
N VAL A 6 -5.98 -13.72 -64.95
CA VAL A 6 -6.54 -14.55 -63.85
C VAL A 6 -5.82 -15.85 -63.45
N ALA A 7 -5.32 -15.87 -62.20
CA ALA A 7 -5.67 -16.89 -61.21
C ALA A 7 -5.45 -16.35 -59.79
N SER A 8 -6.56 -16.16 -59.08
CA SER A 8 -6.64 -16.02 -57.62
C SER A 8 -6.30 -17.36 -56.97
N LEU A 9 -5.57 -17.36 -55.86
CA LEU A 9 -5.66 -18.44 -54.89
C LEU A 9 -5.60 -17.90 -53.46
N ALA A 10 -6.50 -18.43 -52.66
CA ALA A 10 -7.00 -17.91 -51.41
C ALA A 10 -6.07 -18.16 -50.22
N MET A 11 -6.43 -17.44 -49.15
CA MET A 11 -5.90 -17.53 -47.80
C MET A 11 -5.91 -18.95 -47.23
N SER A 12 -4.85 -19.29 -46.50
CA SER A 12 -4.92 -20.18 -45.35
C SER A 12 -3.96 -19.68 -44.29
N THR A 13 -4.51 -18.91 -43.37
CA THR A 13 -3.90 -18.53 -42.10
C THR A 13 -4.02 -19.72 -41.14
N ASN A 14 -2.89 -20.29 -40.74
CA ASN A 14 -2.83 -21.05 -39.50
C ASN A 14 -1.43 -20.85 -38.87
N ALA A 15 -1.25 -19.69 -38.27
CA ALA A 15 -0.20 -19.49 -37.28
C ALA A 15 -0.83 -19.73 -35.91
N SER A 16 -0.53 -20.88 -35.31
CA SER A 16 -0.83 -21.14 -33.90
C SER A 16 -0.16 -20.06 -33.05
N PRO A 17 -0.84 -19.49 -32.03
CA PRO A 17 -0.18 -18.60 -31.09
C PRO A 17 0.87 -19.41 -30.33
N ALA A 18 2.11 -18.94 -30.39
CA ALA A 18 3.19 -19.44 -29.56
C ALA A 18 2.74 -19.41 -28.08
N SER A 19 2.88 -20.54 -27.39
CA SER A 19 2.57 -20.62 -25.97
C SER A 19 3.49 -19.67 -25.20
N SER A 20 2.92 -18.66 -24.54
CA SER A 20 3.63 -17.93 -23.50
C SER A 20 3.99 -18.95 -22.41
N ALA A 21 5.28 -19.18 -22.19
CA ALA A 21 5.74 -19.86 -20.99
C ALA A 21 5.12 -19.17 -19.76
N PRO A 22 4.78 -19.90 -18.68
CA PRO A 22 4.32 -19.26 -17.45
C PRO A 22 5.42 -18.29 -17.01
N SER A 23 5.10 -16.99 -17.03
CA SER A 23 6.02 -15.96 -16.59
C SER A 23 6.43 -16.29 -15.16
N ALA A 24 7.73 -16.50 -14.93
CA ALA A 24 8.25 -16.68 -13.58
C ALA A 24 7.71 -15.55 -12.69
N ASP A 25 7.16 -15.90 -11.52
CA ASP A 25 6.59 -14.96 -10.57
C ASP A 25 7.66 -13.94 -10.15
N PRO A 26 7.59 -12.68 -10.63
CA PRO A 26 8.69 -11.74 -10.44
C PRO A 26 8.81 -11.28 -8.98
N LEU A 27 7.71 -11.29 -8.23
CA LEU A 27 7.73 -10.90 -6.82
C LEU A 27 8.34 -12.00 -5.95
N ALA A 28 8.22 -13.28 -6.34
CA ALA A 28 8.82 -14.39 -5.61
C ALA A 28 10.36 -14.30 -5.60
N VAL A 29 10.97 -13.77 -6.66
CA VAL A 29 12.42 -13.56 -6.73
C VAL A 29 12.89 -12.60 -5.63
N LEU A 30 12.10 -11.58 -5.30
CA LEU A 30 12.43 -10.61 -4.25
C LEU A 30 12.54 -11.25 -2.86
N ALA A 31 11.82 -12.35 -2.61
CA ALA A 31 11.91 -13.09 -1.35
C ALA A 31 13.28 -13.77 -1.14
N SER A 32 14.07 -13.92 -2.21
CA SER A 32 15.42 -14.50 -2.16
C SER A 32 16.54 -13.47 -1.99
N LEU A 33 16.21 -12.18 -1.98
CA LEU A 33 17.20 -11.13 -1.75
C LEU A 33 17.80 -11.24 -0.33
N PRO A 34 19.09 -10.91 -0.14
CA PRO A 34 19.74 -11.00 1.16
C PRO A 34 18.97 -10.25 2.26
N GLY A 35 18.69 -10.92 3.38
CA GLY A 35 18.01 -10.35 4.54
C GLY A 35 16.48 -10.32 4.46
N VAL A 36 15.88 -10.55 3.28
CA VAL A 36 14.42 -10.49 3.11
C VAL A 36 13.73 -11.67 3.80
N ALA A 37 14.27 -12.87 3.68
CA ALA A 37 13.70 -14.06 4.32
C ALA A 37 13.67 -13.92 5.85
N GLU A 38 14.75 -13.42 6.44
CA GLU A 38 14.86 -13.15 7.87
C GLU A 38 13.88 -12.07 8.32
N SER A 39 13.72 -10.99 7.53
CA SER A 39 12.74 -9.94 7.81
C SER A 39 11.32 -10.48 7.78
N VAL A 40 10.96 -11.27 6.76
CA VAL A 40 9.63 -11.90 6.65
C VAL A 40 9.34 -12.84 7.82
N ASP A 41 10.31 -13.68 8.20
CA ASP A 41 10.18 -14.61 9.32
C ASP A 41 10.02 -13.86 10.66
N SER A 42 10.80 -12.80 10.87
CA SER A 42 10.72 -11.98 12.08
C SER A 42 9.36 -11.28 12.22
N VAL A 43 8.83 -10.69 11.14
CA VAL A 43 7.48 -10.09 11.11
C VAL A 43 6.43 -11.15 11.45
N ARG A 44 6.47 -12.33 10.81
CA ARG A 44 5.52 -13.41 11.07
C ARG A 44 5.55 -13.84 12.54
N LYS A 45 6.74 -14.08 13.09
CA LYS A 45 6.92 -14.45 14.50
C LYS A 45 6.39 -13.39 15.46
N ALA A 46 6.59 -12.10 15.15
CA ALA A 46 6.05 -11.01 15.95
C ALA A 46 4.50 -11.03 15.91
N THR A 47 3.92 -11.13 14.71
CA THR A 47 2.47 -11.16 14.52
C THR A 47 1.81 -12.38 15.18
N ASP A 48 2.40 -13.56 15.06
CA ASP A 48 1.90 -14.78 15.71
C ASP A 48 1.92 -14.65 17.24
N ARG A 49 2.94 -13.98 17.80
CA ARG A 49 3.05 -13.75 19.24
C ARG A 49 1.91 -12.88 19.77
N VAL A 50 1.56 -11.79 19.07
CA VAL A 50 0.44 -10.94 19.50
C VAL A 50 -0.90 -11.67 19.34
N TYR A 51 -1.09 -12.47 18.28
CA TYR A 51 -2.29 -13.32 18.15
C TYR A 51 -2.40 -14.36 19.28
N GLY A 52 -1.28 -14.85 19.80
CA GLY A 52 -1.22 -15.72 20.98
C GLY A 52 -1.58 -15.04 22.31
N HIS A 53 -1.63 -13.70 22.36
CA HIS A 53 -1.89 -12.96 23.59
C HIS A 53 -3.31 -13.21 24.12
N ARG A 54 -3.47 -13.38 25.45
CA ARG A 54 -4.76 -13.76 26.07
C ARG A 54 -5.90 -12.79 25.76
N VAL A 55 -5.60 -11.50 25.64
CA VAL A 55 -6.58 -10.44 25.32
C VAL A 55 -7.17 -10.63 23.92
N MET A 56 -6.39 -11.14 22.96
CA MET A 56 -6.85 -11.38 21.59
C MET A 56 -7.96 -12.43 21.49
N ARG A 57 -8.18 -13.25 22.53
CA ARG A 57 -9.26 -14.23 22.57
C ARG A 57 -10.63 -13.62 22.89
N ARG A 58 -10.66 -12.50 23.62
CA ARG A 58 -11.92 -11.92 24.15
C ARG A 58 -12.17 -10.48 23.71
N ARG A 59 -11.10 -9.72 23.46
CA ARG A 59 -11.12 -8.27 23.22
C ARG A 59 -10.40 -7.88 21.94
N SER A 60 -10.33 -8.78 20.94
CA SER A 60 -9.63 -8.45 19.69
C SER A 60 -10.27 -7.29 18.93
N GLY A 61 -11.59 -7.08 19.06
CA GLY A 61 -12.25 -5.92 18.45
C GLY A 61 -11.73 -4.59 19.00
N GLU A 62 -11.47 -4.52 20.31
CA GLU A 62 -10.90 -3.33 20.95
C GLU A 62 -9.46 -3.09 20.51
N VAL A 63 -8.66 -4.16 20.40
CA VAL A 63 -7.29 -4.09 19.86
C VAL A 63 -7.30 -3.62 18.40
N THR A 64 -8.21 -4.14 17.57
CA THR A 64 -8.37 -3.70 16.17
C THR A 64 -8.75 -2.22 16.08
N ALA A 65 -9.68 -1.75 16.92
CA ALA A 65 -10.07 -0.33 16.94
C ALA A 65 -8.90 0.58 17.34
N GLU A 66 -8.17 0.20 18.39
CA GLU A 66 -6.99 0.93 18.87
C GLU A 66 -5.83 0.93 17.84
N ALA A 67 -5.62 -0.20 17.14
CA ALA A 67 -4.66 -0.32 16.04
C ALA A 67 -5.06 0.55 14.84
N ALA A 68 -6.34 0.56 14.45
CA ALA A 68 -6.85 1.39 13.37
C ALA A 68 -6.64 2.88 13.66
N LEU A 69 -6.99 3.34 14.86
CA LEU A 69 -6.83 4.73 15.26
C LEU A 69 -5.34 5.16 15.25
N ARG A 70 -4.45 4.32 15.77
CA ARG A 70 -3.01 4.60 15.78
C ARG A 70 -2.39 4.53 14.39
N GLY A 71 -2.82 3.58 13.57
CA GLY A 71 -2.40 3.48 12.16
C GLY A 71 -2.77 4.74 11.38
N ALA A 72 -4.01 5.21 11.52
CA ALA A 72 -4.45 6.47 10.92
C ALA A 72 -3.59 7.67 11.39
N ARG A 73 -3.33 7.77 12.70
CA ARG A 73 -2.45 8.80 13.27
C ARG A 73 -1.04 8.72 12.69
N GLY A 74 -0.41 7.54 12.69
CA GLY A 74 0.94 7.34 12.14
C GLY A 74 1.02 7.70 10.65
N SER A 75 -0.01 7.31 9.89
CA SER A 75 -0.14 7.66 8.48
C SER A 75 -0.27 9.17 8.27
N ALA A 76 -1.06 9.87 9.08
CA ALA A 76 -1.19 11.33 9.03
C ALA A 76 0.11 12.04 9.42
N ALA A 77 0.83 11.53 10.43
CA ALA A 77 2.10 12.08 10.87
C ALA A 77 3.17 12.02 9.77
N LEU A 78 3.20 10.95 8.96
CA LEU A 78 4.08 10.87 7.78
C LEU A 78 3.67 11.84 6.67
N SER A 79 2.40 12.24 6.59
CA SER A 79 1.89 13.23 5.64
C SER A 79 1.84 14.67 6.17
N GLY A 80 2.55 14.95 7.27
CA GLY A 80 2.73 16.31 7.78
C GLY A 80 1.91 16.68 9.01
N ALA A 81 0.94 15.86 9.42
CA ALA A 81 0.03 16.15 10.54
C ALA A 81 0.30 15.23 11.74
N ASP A 82 1.25 15.62 12.61
CA ASP A 82 1.63 14.84 13.79
C ASP A 82 0.90 15.30 15.05
N TRP A 83 -0.34 14.82 15.20
CA TRP A 83 -1.16 15.13 16.37
C TRP A 83 -0.93 14.14 17.50
N ALA A 84 -1.12 14.58 18.75
CA ALA A 84 -1.22 13.64 19.88
C ALA A 84 -2.43 12.71 19.73
N LEU A 85 -2.32 11.46 20.20
CA LEU A 85 -3.39 10.46 20.07
C LEU A 85 -4.69 10.92 20.74
N GLU A 86 -4.59 11.54 21.91
CA GLU A 86 -5.72 12.10 22.66
C GLU A 86 -6.42 13.21 21.88
N GLU A 87 -5.70 13.98 21.07
CA GLU A 87 -6.31 15.01 20.23
C GLU A 87 -7.15 14.37 19.11
N VAL A 88 -6.61 13.33 18.45
CA VAL A 88 -7.36 12.57 17.44
C VAL A 88 -8.64 11.95 18.03
N ARG A 89 -8.60 11.48 19.28
CA ARG A 89 -9.76 10.90 19.99
C ARG A 89 -10.85 11.91 20.31
N ARG A 90 -10.48 13.14 20.68
CA ARG A 90 -11.44 14.17 21.11
C ARG A 90 -12.11 14.90 19.96
N ARG A 91 -11.45 14.97 18.80
CA ARG A 91 -12.00 15.68 17.63
C ARG A 91 -13.06 14.84 16.91
N THR A 92 -14.10 15.54 16.48
CA THR A 92 -15.18 14.99 15.64
C THR A 92 -15.25 15.66 14.28
N ASP A 93 -14.66 16.85 14.14
CA ASP A 93 -14.55 17.59 12.88
C ASP A 93 -13.10 17.70 12.43
N PHE A 94 -12.86 17.30 11.18
CA PHE A 94 -11.57 17.26 10.51
C PHE A 94 -11.55 18.11 9.23
N SER A 95 -12.51 19.03 9.06
CA SER A 95 -12.64 19.87 7.86
C SER A 95 -11.83 21.17 7.90
N GLY A 96 -11.45 21.62 9.11
CA GLY A 96 -10.88 22.94 9.39
C GLY A 96 -9.57 23.27 8.65
N ASP A 97 -8.42 23.11 9.31
CA ASP A 97 -7.11 23.43 8.74
C ASP A 97 -6.53 22.27 7.87
N PRO A 98 -5.43 22.49 7.13
CA PRO A 98 -4.81 21.44 6.31
C PRO A 98 -4.36 20.18 7.07
N GLU A 99 -3.87 20.32 8.31
CA GLU A 99 -3.48 19.16 9.13
C GLU A 99 -4.72 18.37 9.55
N SER A 100 -5.77 19.06 10.00
CA SER A 100 -7.07 18.47 10.32
C SER A 100 -7.59 17.61 9.17
N ARG A 101 -7.54 18.13 7.93
CA ARG A 101 -7.96 17.39 6.73
C ARG A 101 -7.10 16.16 6.46
N THR A 102 -5.80 16.25 6.71
CA THR A 102 -4.85 15.13 6.55
C THR A 102 -5.16 14.01 7.54
N VAL A 103 -5.40 14.35 8.82
CA VAL A 103 -5.82 13.38 9.85
C VAL A 103 -7.16 12.75 9.47
N GLY A 104 -8.14 13.56 9.05
CA GLY A 104 -9.44 13.08 8.59
C GLY A 104 -9.34 12.12 7.40
N ALA A 105 -8.48 12.42 6.42
CA ALA A 105 -8.23 11.56 5.27
C ALA A 105 -7.64 10.20 5.70
N ALA A 106 -6.66 10.21 6.61
CA ALA A 106 -6.06 8.99 7.15
C ALA A 106 -7.10 8.12 7.88
N LEU A 107 -7.96 8.73 8.73
CA LEU A 107 -9.04 8.03 9.44
C LEU A 107 -10.02 7.38 8.47
N ARG A 108 -10.47 8.11 7.45
CA ARG A 108 -11.40 7.58 6.43
C ARG A 108 -10.78 6.43 5.64
N LEU A 109 -9.52 6.55 5.23
CA LEU A 109 -8.79 5.50 4.52
C LEU A 109 -8.65 4.22 5.37
N THR A 110 -8.27 4.35 6.63
CA THR A 110 -8.15 3.20 7.53
C THR A 110 -9.49 2.52 7.75
N ALA A 111 -10.58 3.28 7.87
CA ALA A 111 -11.93 2.73 7.99
C ALA A 111 -12.40 2.00 6.71
N GLU A 112 -12.05 2.51 5.53
CA GLU A 112 -12.43 1.93 4.25
C GLU A 112 -11.64 0.66 3.91
N ALA A 113 -10.37 0.56 4.31
CA ALA A 113 -9.44 -0.51 3.90
C ALA A 113 -10.01 -1.94 4.08
N GLY A 114 -10.67 -2.22 5.21
CA GLY A 114 -11.25 -3.54 5.49
C GLY A 114 -12.38 -3.95 4.54
N GLN A 115 -13.07 -2.98 3.93
CA GLN A 115 -14.19 -3.24 3.00
C GLN A 115 -13.68 -3.55 1.58
N LEU A 116 -12.43 -3.21 1.26
CA LEU A 116 -11.87 -3.30 -0.08
C LEU A 116 -11.07 -4.59 -0.33
N LEU A 117 -10.91 -5.45 0.69
CA LEU A 117 -10.05 -6.64 0.63
C LEU A 117 -10.45 -7.62 -0.48
N SER A 118 -11.74 -7.88 -0.66
CA SER A 118 -12.25 -8.79 -1.70
C SER A 118 -12.11 -8.21 -3.10
N VAL A 119 -12.31 -6.90 -3.23
CA VAL A 119 -12.20 -6.17 -4.50
C VAL A 119 -10.74 -6.01 -4.93
N TRP A 120 -9.81 -5.88 -3.98
CA TRP A 120 -8.39 -5.67 -4.26
C TRP A 120 -7.81 -6.70 -5.23
N ARG A 121 -8.09 -7.99 -5.01
CA ARG A 121 -7.57 -9.07 -5.88
C ARG A 121 -8.25 -9.14 -7.25
N GLN A 122 -9.37 -8.47 -7.43
CA GLN A 122 -10.16 -8.48 -8.66
C GLN A 122 -9.94 -7.21 -9.49
N SER A 123 -9.82 -6.06 -8.84
CA SER A 123 -9.73 -4.75 -9.49
C SER A 123 -8.92 -3.77 -8.63
N PRO A 124 -7.58 -3.91 -8.58
CA PRO A 124 -6.71 -3.03 -7.79
C PRO A 124 -6.88 -1.55 -8.15
N LEU A 125 -6.95 -1.22 -9.44
CA LEU A 125 -7.12 0.17 -9.90
C LEU A 125 -8.42 0.81 -9.39
N ARG A 126 -9.52 0.04 -9.34
CA ARG A 126 -10.79 0.51 -8.76
C ARG A 126 -10.66 0.76 -7.26
N VAL A 127 -9.92 -0.09 -6.55
CA VAL A 127 -9.65 0.13 -5.12
C VAL A 127 -8.81 1.39 -4.92
N LEU A 128 -7.75 1.60 -5.70
CA LEU A 128 -6.93 2.81 -5.60
C LEU A 128 -7.72 4.09 -5.90
N ALA A 129 -8.56 4.06 -6.93
CA ALA A 129 -9.50 5.14 -7.24
C ALA A 129 -10.44 5.45 -6.06
N ARG A 130 -11.01 4.40 -5.45
CA ARG A 130 -11.88 4.53 -4.27
C ARG A 130 -11.14 5.09 -3.06
N LEU A 131 -9.93 4.62 -2.79
CA LEU A 131 -9.09 5.15 -1.71
C LEU A 131 -8.81 6.64 -1.91
N HIS A 132 -8.42 7.06 -3.12
CA HIS A 132 -8.19 8.47 -3.41
C HIS A 132 -9.46 9.32 -3.22
N LEU A 133 -10.62 8.84 -3.69
CA LEU A 133 -11.92 9.50 -3.49
C LEU A 133 -12.24 9.70 -2.00
N VAL A 134 -12.05 8.66 -1.19
CA VAL A 134 -12.33 8.70 0.25
C VAL A 134 -11.32 9.59 0.99
N ALA A 135 -10.06 9.60 0.57
CA ALA A 135 -9.03 10.50 1.10
C ALA A 135 -9.42 11.97 0.86
N ALA A 136 -9.77 12.31 -0.39
CA ALA A 136 -10.18 13.66 -0.78
C ALA A 136 -11.42 14.16 -0.02
N GLY A 137 -12.27 13.24 0.48
CA GLY A 137 -13.34 13.57 1.43
C GLY A 137 -14.48 14.41 0.86
N GLY A 138 -14.64 14.44 -0.47
CA GLY A 138 -15.73 15.15 -1.14
C GLY A 138 -15.61 16.68 -1.12
N VAL A 139 -14.41 17.22 -0.91
CA VAL A 139 -14.18 18.67 -0.94
C VAL A 139 -14.15 19.17 -2.38
N GLY A 140 -15.32 19.56 -2.90
CA GLY A 140 -15.49 20.18 -4.22
C GLY A 140 -15.52 19.21 -5.41
N ASP A 141 -16.00 19.70 -6.56
CA ASP A 141 -15.95 19.00 -7.86
C ASP A 141 -14.52 19.10 -8.41
N ASP A 142 -13.60 18.34 -7.84
CA ASP A 142 -12.27 18.16 -8.40
C ASP A 142 -12.27 16.96 -9.36
N GLU A 143 -12.30 17.25 -10.66
CA GLU A 143 -12.30 16.27 -11.74
C GLU A 143 -11.05 15.37 -11.78
N THR A 144 -10.01 15.68 -10.99
CA THR A 144 -8.79 14.86 -10.85
C THR A 144 -8.94 13.73 -9.81
N VAL A 145 -9.98 13.77 -8.97
CA VAL A 145 -10.17 12.80 -7.89
C VAL A 145 -10.60 11.44 -8.43
N GLY A 146 -10.03 10.38 -7.87
CA GLY A 146 -10.35 8.99 -8.22
C GLY A 146 -9.78 8.48 -9.55
N ARG A 147 -8.91 9.23 -10.22
CA ARG A 147 -8.20 8.77 -11.43
C ARG A 147 -6.71 9.11 -11.39
N PRO A 148 -5.86 8.36 -12.12
CA PRO A 148 -4.48 8.77 -12.32
C PRO A 148 -4.36 10.17 -12.95
N ARG A 149 -3.28 10.86 -12.61
CA ARG A 149 -2.95 12.18 -13.11
C ARG A 149 -2.62 12.16 -14.60
N LEU A 150 -3.02 13.21 -15.30
CA LEU A 150 -2.68 13.46 -16.70
C LEU A 150 -1.40 14.28 -16.82
N ALA A 151 -0.86 14.36 -18.04
CA ALA A 151 0.33 15.15 -18.31
C ALA A 151 0.13 16.62 -17.92
N GLY A 152 1.07 17.17 -17.15
CA GLY A 152 1.04 18.56 -16.68
C GLY A 152 0.20 18.81 -15.43
N GLU A 153 -0.57 17.84 -14.93
CA GLU A 153 -1.29 17.99 -13.65
C GLU A 153 -0.29 17.99 -12.47
N PRO A 154 -0.39 18.96 -11.54
CA PRO A 154 0.54 19.07 -10.42
C PRO A 154 0.32 17.98 -9.38
N VAL A 155 1.39 17.59 -8.68
CA VAL A 155 1.33 16.64 -7.56
C VAL A 155 1.75 17.35 -6.27
N ARG A 156 0.91 17.26 -5.23
CA ARG A 156 1.22 17.68 -3.87
C ARG A 156 1.60 16.47 -3.03
N GLU A 157 2.90 16.22 -2.92
CA GLU A 157 3.46 15.18 -2.04
C GLU A 157 4.76 15.71 -1.40
N PRO A 158 4.67 16.40 -0.24
CA PRO A 158 5.78 17.17 0.31
C PRO A 158 6.92 16.32 0.88
N LEU A 159 6.71 15.02 1.09
CA LEU A 159 7.72 14.13 1.66
C LEU A 159 8.69 13.56 0.62
N ILE A 160 8.27 13.49 -0.65
CA ILE A 160 9.02 12.78 -1.70
C ILE A 160 9.51 13.79 -2.73
N GLU A 161 10.81 14.07 -2.72
CA GLU A 161 11.45 15.03 -3.62
C GLU A 161 11.90 14.41 -4.95
N ALA A 162 11.87 13.07 -5.07
CA ALA A 162 12.23 12.37 -6.30
C ALA A 162 11.41 12.86 -7.50
N ALA A 163 12.04 12.89 -8.68
CA ALA A 163 11.38 13.32 -9.91
C ALA A 163 10.07 12.54 -10.15
N LEU A 164 9.05 13.24 -10.66
CA LEU A 164 7.78 12.62 -11.03
C LEU A 164 7.94 11.89 -12.37
N PRO A 165 7.55 10.61 -12.44
CA PRO A 165 7.38 9.94 -13.72
C PRO A 165 6.38 10.70 -14.61
N ASP A 166 6.50 10.59 -15.92
CA ASP A 166 5.48 11.15 -16.82
C ASP A 166 4.15 10.35 -16.72
N ALA A 167 3.09 10.88 -17.30
CA ALA A 167 1.76 10.27 -17.19
C ALA A 167 1.65 8.92 -17.92
N GLU A 168 2.43 8.69 -18.97
CA GLU A 168 2.45 7.43 -19.72
C GLU A 168 3.13 6.34 -18.89
N GLU A 169 4.28 6.65 -18.27
CA GLU A 169 4.97 5.76 -17.35
C GLU A 169 4.08 5.41 -16.15
N VAL A 170 3.38 6.39 -15.58
CA VAL A 170 2.41 6.14 -14.50
C VAL A 170 1.34 5.14 -14.92
N GLY A 171 0.73 5.35 -16.09
CA GLY A 171 -0.29 4.44 -16.62
C GLY A 171 0.24 3.02 -16.77
N GLY A 172 1.34 2.84 -17.50
CA GLY A 172 1.92 1.54 -17.78
C GLY A 172 2.36 0.78 -16.52
N ARG A 173 3.00 1.45 -15.56
CA ARG A 173 3.45 0.82 -14.31
C ARG A 173 2.30 0.51 -13.37
N LEU A 174 1.27 1.35 -13.29
CA LEU A 174 0.05 1.04 -12.54
C LEU A 174 -0.68 -0.17 -13.09
N GLU A 175 -0.81 -0.25 -14.42
CA GLU A 175 -1.42 -1.41 -15.09
C GLU A 175 -0.60 -2.68 -14.85
N GLY A 176 0.74 -2.59 -14.94
CA GLY A 176 1.65 -3.68 -14.61
C GLY A 176 1.50 -4.16 -13.17
N LEU A 177 1.49 -3.24 -12.20
CA LEU A 177 1.27 -3.56 -10.78
C LEU A 177 -0.08 -4.22 -10.55
N ALA A 178 -1.16 -3.69 -11.17
CA ALA A 178 -2.48 -4.27 -11.08
C ALA A 178 -2.54 -5.68 -11.68
N GLY A 179 -1.87 -5.90 -12.81
CA GLY A 179 -1.72 -7.21 -13.44
C GLY A 179 -1.05 -8.23 -12.52
N LEU A 180 0.03 -7.83 -11.83
CA LEU A 180 0.71 -8.70 -10.86
C LEU A 180 -0.19 -9.05 -9.67
N ILE A 181 -0.94 -8.09 -9.13
CA ILE A 181 -1.86 -8.34 -8.01
C ILE A 181 -2.98 -9.31 -8.41
N VAL A 182 -3.55 -9.14 -9.61
CA VAL A 182 -4.64 -9.98 -10.13
C VAL A 182 -4.15 -11.38 -10.49
N ALA A 183 -2.98 -11.50 -11.13
CA ALA A 183 -2.38 -12.80 -11.44
C ALA A 183 -2.03 -13.59 -10.17
N GLY A 184 -1.75 -12.88 -9.08
CA GLY A 184 -1.32 -13.46 -7.81
C GLY A 184 0.17 -13.80 -7.82
N SER A 185 0.70 -14.01 -6.62
CA SER A 185 2.10 -14.33 -6.39
C SER A 185 2.23 -15.30 -5.22
N SER A 186 3.27 -16.13 -5.30
CA SER A 186 3.78 -17.00 -4.25
C SER A 186 4.70 -16.29 -3.26
N ALA A 187 5.06 -15.02 -3.52
CA ALA A 187 5.85 -14.21 -2.60
C ALA A 187 5.13 -14.03 -1.24
N PRO A 188 5.88 -13.92 -0.14
CA PRO A 188 5.28 -13.63 1.17
C PRO A 188 4.53 -12.29 1.18
N ALA A 189 3.41 -12.22 1.92
CA ALA A 189 2.60 -11.01 2.02
C ALA A 189 3.38 -9.72 2.40
N PRO A 190 4.37 -9.74 3.32
CA PRO A 190 5.19 -8.55 3.58
C PRO A 190 5.97 -8.03 2.37
N VAL A 191 6.42 -8.93 1.48
CA VAL A 191 7.15 -8.56 0.25
C VAL A 191 6.20 -7.89 -0.73
N ILE A 192 5.03 -8.48 -0.96
CA ILE A 192 4.01 -7.91 -1.86
C ILE A 192 3.56 -6.54 -1.32
N ALA A 193 3.35 -6.43 -0.01
CA ALA A 193 2.94 -5.18 0.63
C ALA A 193 3.99 -4.08 0.44
N ALA A 194 5.28 -4.39 0.65
CA ALA A 194 6.37 -3.46 0.43
C ALA A 194 6.46 -3.01 -1.04
N VAL A 195 6.28 -3.91 -2.01
CA VAL A 195 6.29 -3.54 -3.45
C VAL A 195 5.11 -2.64 -3.80
N VAL A 196 3.90 -2.98 -3.36
CA VAL A 196 2.71 -2.14 -3.58
C VAL A 196 2.91 -0.75 -2.98
N HIS A 197 3.44 -0.67 -1.77
CA HIS A 197 3.75 0.57 -1.09
C HIS A 197 4.77 1.40 -1.89
N GLY A 198 5.92 0.80 -2.21
CA GLY A 198 7.02 1.44 -2.91
C GLY A 198 6.61 1.95 -4.30
N GLU A 199 5.94 1.11 -5.10
CA GLU A 199 5.47 1.51 -6.44
C GLU A 199 4.48 2.68 -6.36
N LEU A 200 3.50 2.65 -5.45
CA LEU A 200 2.52 3.73 -5.36
C LEU A 200 3.17 5.07 -4.95
N LEU A 201 4.18 5.03 -4.08
CA LEU A 201 4.97 6.22 -3.74
C LEU A 201 5.88 6.68 -4.88
N ALA A 202 6.47 5.75 -5.63
CA ALA A 202 7.29 6.09 -6.79
C ALA A 202 6.47 6.82 -7.86
N LEU A 203 5.31 6.24 -8.19
CA LEU A 203 4.43 6.73 -9.25
C LEU A 203 3.73 8.04 -8.87
N ARG A 204 3.34 8.18 -7.60
CA ARG A 204 2.45 9.27 -7.12
C ARG A 204 1.30 9.48 -8.12
N PRO A 205 0.42 8.47 -8.29
CA PRO A 205 -0.51 8.45 -9.40
C PRO A 205 -1.60 9.53 -9.31
N PHE A 206 -1.84 10.12 -8.15
CA PHE A 206 -2.88 11.12 -7.93
C PHE A 206 -2.28 12.52 -7.73
N GLY A 207 -3.08 13.56 -7.94
CA GLY A 207 -2.65 14.95 -7.67
C GLY A 207 -2.34 15.21 -6.19
N SER A 208 -2.86 14.39 -5.27
CA SER A 208 -2.62 14.52 -3.83
C SER A 208 -2.86 13.20 -3.07
N HIS A 209 -2.52 13.17 -1.77
CA HIS A 209 -2.76 12.04 -0.85
C HIS A 209 -2.08 10.71 -1.20
N ASN A 210 -1.10 10.69 -2.11
CA ASN A 210 -0.44 9.46 -2.56
C ASN A 210 0.18 8.68 -1.39
N GLY A 211 0.88 9.36 -0.48
CA GLY A 211 1.45 8.72 0.70
C GLY A 211 0.42 7.99 1.57
N LEU A 212 -0.73 8.62 1.79
CA LEU A 212 -1.82 8.02 2.57
C LEU A 212 -2.44 6.82 1.85
N VAL A 213 -2.66 6.94 0.53
CA VAL A 213 -3.20 5.85 -0.29
C VAL A 213 -2.24 4.67 -0.35
N ALA A 214 -0.93 4.91 -0.48
CA ALA A 214 0.08 3.86 -0.53
C ALA A 214 0.13 3.04 0.77
N ARG A 215 0.10 3.71 1.93
CA ARG A 215 0.02 3.03 3.24
C ARG A 215 -1.30 2.29 3.46
N ALA A 216 -2.41 2.84 2.98
CA ALA A 216 -3.70 2.13 3.02
C ALA A 216 -3.69 0.87 2.12
N ALA A 217 -3.06 0.94 0.95
CA ALA A 217 -2.90 -0.19 0.05
C ALA A 217 -1.96 -1.26 0.64
N GLU A 218 -0.86 -0.87 1.27
CA GLU A 218 0.01 -1.77 2.05
C GLU A 218 -0.80 -2.53 3.11
N ARG A 219 -1.60 -1.81 3.91
CA ARG A 219 -2.49 -2.40 4.92
C ARG A 219 -3.46 -3.42 4.31
N ILE A 220 -4.09 -3.10 3.17
CA ILE A 220 -4.97 -4.02 2.44
C ILE A 220 -4.24 -5.31 2.07
N VAL A 221 -3.00 -5.21 1.58
CA VAL A 221 -2.18 -6.38 1.21
C VAL A 221 -1.81 -7.21 2.44
N LEU A 222 -1.42 -6.59 3.55
CA LEU A 222 -1.06 -7.31 4.78
C LEU A 222 -2.27 -8.08 5.35
N ILE A 223 -3.46 -7.48 5.32
CA ILE A 223 -4.70 -8.12 5.78
C ILE A 223 -5.14 -9.23 4.80
N GLY A 224 -5.30 -8.89 3.52
CA GLY A 224 -5.78 -9.81 2.48
C GLY A 224 -4.80 -10.94 2.14
N GLY A 225 -3.51 -10.73 2.39
CA GLY A 225 -2.46 -11.73 2.30
C GLY A 225 -2.36 -12.67 3.52
N GLY A 226 -3.18 -12.44 4.54
CA GLY A 226 -3.31 -13.32 5.71
C GLY A 226 -2.20 -13.16 6.76
N LEU A 227 -1.30 -12.20 6.62
CA LEU A 227 -0.34 -11.88 7.67
C LEU A 227 -1.07 -11.29 8.88
N ASP A 228 -1.98 -10.35 8.64
CA ASP A 228 -2.71 -9.63 9.68
C ASP A 228 -4.24 -9.63 9.43
N PRO A 229 -4.89 -10.80 9.50
CA PRO A 229 -6.31 -10.93 9.14
C PRO A 229 -7.27 -10.12 10.03
N LYS A 230 -6.86 -9.71 11.24
CA LYS A 230 -7.66 -8.85 12.14
C LYS A 230 -7.26 -7.37 12.10
N ALA A 231 -6.35 -6.98 11.21
CA ALA A 231 -5.91 -5.60 11.04
C ALA A 231 -5.32 -4.98 12.34
N ILE A 232 -4.59 -5.80 13.13
CA ILE A 232 -3.98 -5.43 14.41
C ILE A 232 -2.49 -5.09 14.30
N CYS A 233 -1.91 -5.03 13.11
CA CYS A 233 -0.52 -4.65 12.88
C CYS A 233 -0.48 -3.29 12.17
N PRO A 234 -0.60 -2.15 12.87
CA PRO A 234 -0.56 -0.84 12.24
C PRO A 234 0.87 -0.48 11.80
N ALA A 235 1.31 -0.97 10.65
CA ALA A 235 2.63 -0.70 10.08
C ALA A 235 2.90 0.80 9.93
N GLU A 236 1.85 1.61 9.75
CA GLU A 236 1.94 3.06 9.65
C GLU A 236 2.52 3.70 10.92
N VAL A 237 2.28 3.12 12.10
CA VAL A 237 2.91 3.52 13.36
C VAL A 237 4.41 3.26 13.30
N GLY A 238 4.81 2.08 12.82
CA GLY A 238 6.21 1.72 12.70
C GLY A 238 6.99 2.52 11.66
N HIS A 239 6.35 2.88 10.54
CA HIS A 239 6.93 3.81 9.58
C HIS A 239 7.14 5.20 10.22
N ALA A 240 6.15 5.71 10.95
CA ALA A 240 6.25 6.99 11.64
C ALA A 240 7.35 6.97 12.73
N GLU A 241 7.44 5.89 13.51
CA GLU A 241 8.43 5.74 14.58
C GLU A 241 9.86 5.62 14.06
N GLN A 242 10.08 4.93 12.93
CA GLN A 242 11.40 4.90 12.28
C GLN A 242 11.84 6.30 11.80
N GLY A 243 10.91 7.23 11.66
CA GLY A 243 11.17 8.63 11.33
C GLY A 243 11.14 8.91 9.83
N ARG A 244 10.69 10.13 9.49
CA ARG A 244 10.52 10.59 8.10
C ARG A 244 11.80 10.44 7.26
N ALA A 245 12.96 10.80 7.81
CA ALA A 245 14.23 10.71 7.10
C ALA A 245 14.60 9.26 6.73
N ALA A 246 14.41 8.30 7.65
CA ALA A 246 14.68 6.90 7.39
C ALA A 246 13.70 6.28 6.39
N TYR A 247 12.44 6.71 6.42
CA TYR A 247 11.42 6.28 5.45
C TYR A 247 11.73 6.79 4.04
N VAL A 248 12.10 8.07 3.89
CA VAL A 248 12.52 8.63 2.59
C VAL A 248 13.80 7.97 2.10
N ALA A 249 14.82 7.81 2.95
CA ALA A 249 16.07 7.16 2.56
C ALA A 249 15.86 5.70 2.09
N ALA A 250 14.96 4.96 2.74
CA ALA A 250 14.60 3.62 2.30
C ALA A 250 13.86 3.63 0.96
N LEU A 251 12.97 4.59 0.75
CA LEU A 251 12.28 4.78 -0.54
C LEU A 251 13.27 5.17 -1.65
N ASP A 252 14.25 6.02 -1.39
CA ASP A 252 15.31 6.34 -2.37
C ASP A 252 16.11 5.08 -2.76
N GLY A 253 16.37 4.20 -1.78
CA GLY A 253 16.90 2.87 -2.04
C GLY A 253 16.02 2.07 -2.99
N TYR A 254 14.71 2.01 -2.74
CA TYR A 254 13.75 1.36 -3.63
C TYR A 254 13.78 1.94 -5.06
N LEU A 255 13.78 3.27 -5.17
CA LEU A 255 13.78 4.00 -6.45
C LEU A 255 15.05 3.76 -7.28
N SER A 256 16.16 3.36 -6.66
CA SER A 256 17.37 2.97 -7.39
C SER A 256 17.18 1.72 -8.27
N GLY A 257 16.16 0.89 -7.98
CA GLY A 257 15.91 -0.39 -8.66
C GLY A 257 16.98 -1.46 -8.41
N THR A 258 17.98 -1.17 -7.57
CA THR A 258 19.04 -2.13 -7.24
C THR A 258 18.52 -3.22 -6.30
N PRO A 259 19.04 -4.47 -6.40
CA PRO A 259 18.68 -5.54 -5.46
C PRO A 259 18.86 -5.14 -4.00
N GLU A 260 19.94 -4.43 -3.68
CA GLU A 260 20.27 -3.96 -2.33
C GLU A 260 19.27 -2.90 -1.85
N GLY A 261 18.92 -1.94 -2.71
CA GLY A 261 17.97 -0.89 -2.41
C GLY A 261 16.54 -1.43 -2.19
N VAL A 262 16.11 -2.38 -3.03
CA VAL A 262 14.82 -3.06 -2.87
C VAL A 262 14.79 -3.90 -1.59
N ALA A 263 15.87 -4.64 -1.29
CA ALA A 263 15.97 -5.40 -0.04
C ALA A 263 15.93 -4.49 1.20
N ALA A 264 16.61 -3.34 1.15
CA ALA A 264 16.61 -2.36 2.23
C ALA A 264 15.21 -1.76 2.47
N TRP A 265 14.46 -1.48 1.40
CA TRP A 265 13.06 -1.04 1.49
C TRP A 265 12.16 -2.11 2.10
N ILE A 266 12.25 -3.36 1.64
CA ILE A 266 11.49 -4.48 2.21
C ILE A 266 11.81 -4.63 3.71
N ALA A 267 13.09 -4.53 4.10
CA ALA A 267 13.49 -4.58 5.50
C ALA A 267 12.95 -3.39 6.31
N HIS A 268 12.86 -2.19 5.72
CA HIS A 268 12.24 -1.03 6.36
C HIS A 268 10.73 -1.28 6.62
N CYS A 269 9.99 -1.77 5.63
CA CYS A 269 8.58 -2.15 5.77
C CYS A 269 8.39 -3.29 6.79
N GLY A 270 9.27 -4.30 6.78
CA GLY A 270 9.24 -5.38 7.76
C GLY A 270 9.42 -4.86 9.19
N ARG A 271 10.42 -4.00 9.43
CA ARG A 271 10.57 -3.34 10.73
C ARG A 271 9.35 -2.49 11.10
N ALA A 272 8.76 -1.78 10.14
CA ALA A 272 7.55 -1.00 10.40
C ALA A 272 6.39 -1.89 10.89
N ALA A 273 6.19 -3.05 10.27
CA ALA A 273 5.19 -4.03 10.71
C ALA A 273 5.48 -4.56 12.14
N GLU A 274 6.74 -4.87 12.46
CA GLU A 274 7.14 -5.32 13.81
C GLU A 274 6.90 -4.26 14.89
N LEU A 275 7.21 -3.00 14.61
CA LEU A 275 6.95 -1.88 15.51
C LEU A 275 5.44 -1.67 15.69
N GLY A 276 4.66 -1.81 14.63
CA GLY A 276 3.20 -1.82 14.69
C GLY A 276 2.65 -2.96 15.56
N VAL A 277 3.19 -4.18 15.42
CA VAL A 277 2.85 -5.32 16.29
C VAL A 277 3.15 -5.00 17.75
N ARG A 278 4.31 -4.41 18.04
CA ARG A 278 4.70 -4.04 19.40
C ARG A 278 3.72 -3.03 20.00
N GLU A 279 3.22 -2.07 19.22
CA GLU A 279 2.17 -1.15 19.67
C GLU A 279 0.89 -1.90 20.06
N SER A 280 0.47 -2.90 19.28
CA SER A 280 -0.69 -3.72 19.62
C SER A 280 -0.49 -4.63 20.82
N VAL A 281 0.76 -5.06 21.10
CA VAL A 281 1.10 -5.72 22.36
C VAL A 281 0.91 -4.74 23.53
N ALA A 282 1.38 -3.50 23.42
CA ALA A 282 1.19 -2.49 24.46
C ALA A 282 -0.31 -2.21 24.73
N VAL A 283 -1.13 -2.14 23.67
CA VAL A 283 -2.59 -2.05 23.78
C VAL A 283 -3.17 -3.26 24.51
N CYS A 284 -2.76 -4.47 24.15
CA CYS A 284 -3.19 -5.69 24.82
C CYS A 284 -2.87 -5.66 26.33
N GLU A 285 -1.66 -5.23 26.69
CA GLU A 285 -1.26 -5.13 28.08
C GLU A 285 -2.04 -4.05 28.85
N ALA A 286 -2.31 -2.90 28.23
CA ALA A 286 -3.14 -1.85 28.82
C ALA A 286 -4.58 -2.32 29.07
N LEU A 287 -5.19 -2.98 28.08
CA LEU A 287 -6.51 -3.61 28.21
C LEU A 287 -6.53 -4.64 29.33
N GLN A 288 -5.49 -5.47 29.46
CA GLN A 288 -5.39 -6.46 30.54
C GLN A 288 -5.32 -5.83 31.93
N ARG A 289 -4.69 -4.66 32.06
CA ARG A 289 -4.65 -3.89 33.32
C ARG A 289 -5.94 -3.10 33.60
N GLY A 290 -6.89 -3.07 32.66
CA GLY A 290 -8.11 -2.27 32.77
C GLY A 290 -7.89 -0.77 32.54
N ALA A 291 -6.81 -0.39 31.86
CA ALA A 291 -6.37 0.99 31.69
C ALA A 291 -6.50 1.52 30.25
N ALA A 292 -7.45 0.99 29.48
CA ALA A 292 -7.66 1.34 28.07
C ALA A 292 -9.09 1.80 27.83
#